data_AF-F8P9T9-F1
#
_entry.id   AF-F8P9T9-F1
#
_cell.length_a   1.000
_cell.length_b   1.000
_cell.length_c   1.000
_cell.angle_alpha   90.00
_cell.angle_beta   90.00
_cell.angle_gamma   90.00
#
_symmetry.space_group_name_H-M   'P 1'
#
loop_
_entity.id
_entity.type
_entity.pdbx_description
1 polymer ?
#
loop_
_entity_poly.entity_id
_entity_poly.type
_entity_poly.pdbx_seq_one_letter_code
_entity_poly.pdbx_strand_id
1 'polypeptide(L)'
;MSVFEPAVVKSLIKNSLPQNEKAVFENKWKTAVQKRVKTWTENRPTLSSKAQTAQFEWAANVVEYVDYIYKVTKVHGNKKLASTTAPQNVKIDIPLYGPQFIPPTYFHLEKRQFQPTIKPELTYLKPLNVIHPSFHKNLEKCPACGVTDGVAWSGWTSTGLRDLHGLQVEETALGYQLRCQLCLLGEVGVLGNTV
;
A
#
# COMPACT_ATOMS: atom_id res chain seq x y z
N MET A 1 16.71 3.66 -4.95
CA MET A 1 15.26 3.44 -4.78
C MET A 1 14.66 3.16 -6.15
N SER A 2 13.80 2.15 -6.27
CA SER A 2 13.30 1.70 -7.57
C SER A 2 11.95 2.34 -7.91
N VAL A 3 11.80 2.71 -9.17
CA VAL A 3 10.57 3.33 -9.68
C VAL A 3 9.46 2.29 -9.80
N PHE A 4 8.28 2.65 -9.29
CA PHE A 4 7.09 1.81 -9.35
C PHE A 4 6.21 2.20 -10.53
N GLU A 5 6.32 1.44 -11.61
CA GLU A 5 5.49 1.58 -12.81
C GLU A 5 4.29 0.62 -12.76
N PRO A 6 3.06 1.09 -12.49
CA PRO A 6 1.91 0.22 -12.25
C PRO A 6 1.64 -0.79 -13.36
N ALA A 7 1.75 -0.36 -14.63
CA ALA A 7 1.48 -1.21 -15.78
C ALA A 7 2.49 -2.38 -15.90
N VAL A 8 3.77 -2.11 -15.67
CA VAL A 8 4.83 -3.13 -15.71
C VAL A 8 4.65 -4.11 -14.59
N VAL A 9 4.48 -3.62 -13.35
CA VAL A 9 4.32 -4.47 -12.16
C VAL A 9 3.07 -5.34 -12.27
N LYS A 10 1.94 -4.76 -12.68
CA LYS A 10 0.70 -5.51 -12.90
C LYS A 10 0.89 -6.60 -13.96
N SER A 11 1.61 -6.33 -15.04
CA SER A 11 1.88 -7.30 -16.11
C SER A 11 2.78 -8.44 -15.63
N LEU A 12 3.82 -8.15 -14.85
CA LEU A 12 4.69 -9.16 -14.25
C LEU A 12 3.90 -10.08 -13.32
N ILE A 13 3.07 -9.52 -12.43
CA ILE A 13 2.21 -10.31 -11.55
C ILE A 13 1.23 -11.15 -12.37
N LYS A 14 0.53 -10.56 -13.34
CA LYS A 14 -0.43 -11.27 -14.20
C LYS A 14 0.23 -12.45 -14.93
N ASN A 15 1.43 -12.25 -15.48
CA ASN A 15 2.14 -13.28 -16.22
C ASN A 15 2.62 -14.42 -15.32
N SER A 16 2.82 -14.15 -14.03
CA SER A 16 3.12 -15.16 -13.03
C SER A 16 1.91 -16.02 -12.65
N LEU A 17 0.68 -15.64 -12.99
CA LEU A 17 -0.54 -16.37 -12.64
C LEU A 17 -0.94 -17.42 -13.70
N PRO A 18 -1.64 -18.51 -13.30
CA PRO A 18 -2.27 -19.44 -14.23
C PRO A 18 -3.22 -18.74 -15.22
N GLN A 19 -3.31 -19.26 -16.46
CA GLN A 19 -4.05 -18.61 -17.55
C GLN A 19 -5.52 -18.32 -17.20
N ASN A 20 -6.17 -19.25 -16.49
CA ASN A 20 -7.57 -19.14 -16.03
C ASN A 20 -7.77 -18.05 -14.97
N GLU A 21 -6.73 -17.62 -14.26
CA GLU A 21 -6.82 -16.61 -13.20
C GLU A 21 -6.49 -15.19 -13.69
N LYS A 22 -5.82 -15.05 -14.85
CA LYS A 22 -5.35 -13.75 -15.37
C LYS A 22 -6.46 -12.72 -15.54
N ALA A 23 -7.58 -13.11 -16.16
CA ALA A 23 -8.71 -12.20 -16.40
C ALA A 23 -9.39 -11.78 -15.08
N VAL A 24 -9.54 -12.72 -14.15
CA VAL A 24 -10.12 -12.46 -12.82
C VAL A 24 -9.24 -11.49 -12.04
N PHE A 25 -7.92 -11.71 -12.06
CA PHE A 25 -6.93 -10.83 -11.43
C PHE A 25 -7.02 -9.40 -11.98
N GLU A 26 -7.04 -9.23 -13.30
CA GLU A 26 -7.10 -7.90 -13.91
C GLU A 26 -8.36 -7.12 -13.55
N ASN A 27 -9.51 -7.81 -13.57
CA ASN A 27 -10.78 -7.22 -13.21
C ASN A 27 -10.80 -6.85 -11.72
N LYS A 28 -10.34 -7.75 -10.85
CA LYS A 28 -10.26 -7.49 -9.41
C LYS A 28 -9.35 -6.30 -9.09
N TRP A 29 -8.18 -6.26 -9.71
CA TRP A 29 -7.23 -5.14 -9.55
C TRP A 29 -7.85 -3.82 -9.98
N LYS A 30 -8.44 -3.77 -11.19
CA LYS A 30 -9.08 -2.56 -11.73
C LYS A 30 -10.20 -2.07 -10.82
N THR A 31 -11.10 -2.97 -10.40
CA THR A 31 -12.23 -2.63 -9.52
C THR A 31 -11.75 -2.13 -8.15
N ALA A 32 -10.71 -2.76 -7.58
CA ALA A 32 -10.16 -2.34 -6.29
C ALA A 32 -9.52 -0.95 -6.36
N VAL A 33 -8.71 -0.69 -7.40
CA VAL A 33 -8.13 0.64 -7.66
C VAL A 33 -9.22 1.70 -7.81
N GLN A 34 -10.21 1.45 -8.68
CA GLN A 34 -11.32 2.39 -8.92
C GLN A 34 -12.10 2.68 -7.64
N LYS A 35 -12.39 1.65 -6.84
CA LYS A 35 -13.08 1.80 -5.56
C LYS A 35 -12.29 2.70 -4.60
N ARG A 36 -10.98 2.49 -4.47
CA ARG A 36 -10.12 3.30 -3.58
C ARG A 36 -10.04 4.75 -4.05
N VAL A 37 -9.81 4.99 -5.34
CA VAL A 37 -9.76 6.33 -5.92
C VAL A 37 -11.07 7.07 -5.66
N LYS A 38 -12.21 6.40 -5.89
CA LYS A 38 -13.54 6.96 -5.60
C LYS A 38 -13.67 7.35 -4.13
N THR A 39 -13.41 6.43 -3.21
CA THR A 39 -13.52 6.68 -1.76
C THR A 39 -12.59 7.82 -1.30
N TRP A 40 -11.35 7.86 -1.79
CA TRP A 40 -10.41 8.92 -1.41
C TRP A 40 -10.80 10.29 -1.97
N THR A 41 -11.37 10.32 -3.17
CA THR A 41 -11.90 11.55 -3.79
C THR A 41 -13.11 12.07 -3.02
N GLU A 42 -14.05 11.18 -2.66
CA GLU A 42 -15.24 11.52 -1.86
C GLU A 42 -14.89 12.07 -0.48
N ASN A 43 -13.84 11.53 0.15
CA ASN A 43 -13.35 12.01 1.44
C ASN A 43 -12.56 13.34 1.35
N ARG A 44 -12.27 13.85 0.15
CA ARG A 44 -11.51 15.09 -0.08
C ARG A 44 -12.09 15.94 -1.22
N PRO A 45 -13.35 16.41 -1.09
CA PRO A 45 -14.04 17.11 -2.18
C PRO A 45 -13.37 18.43 -2.56
N THR A 46 -12.71 19.10 -1.61
CA THR A 46 -12.10 20.43 -1.78
C THR A 46 -10.76 20.44 -2.52
N LEU A 47 -10.18 19.28 -2.83
CA LEU A 47 -8.83 19.16 -3.40
C LEU A 47 -8.78 18.47 -4.78
N SER A 48 -9.93 18.31 -5.44
CA SER A 48 -10.18 17.49 -6.64
C SER A 48 -9.52 18.00 -7.95
N SER A 49 -8.24 18.32 -7.90
CA SER A 49 -7.41 18.56 -9.09
C SER A 49 -7.12 17.25 -9.83
N LYS A 50 -6.94 17.32 -11.16
CA LYS A 50 -6.53 16.16 -11.97
C LYS A 50 -5.22 15.54 -11.48
N ALA A 51 -4.29 16.36 -10.97
CA ALA A 51 -3.03 15.89 -10.37
C ALA A 51 -3.27 15.06 -9.11
N GLN A 52 -4.20 15.47 -8.25
CA GLN A 52 -4.55 14.68 -7.07
C GLN A 52 -5.22 13.36 -7.45
N THR A 53 -6.13 13.35 -8.43
CA THR A 53 -6.73 12.10 -8.92
C THR A 53 -5.66 11.15 -9.46
N ALA A 54 -4.68 11.67 -10.20
CA ALA A 54 -3.55 10.89 -10.69
C ALA A 54 -2.69 10.33 -9.54
N GLN A 55 -2.45 11.12 -8.49
CA GLN A 55 -1.78 10.66 -7.26
C GLN A 55 -2.55 9.53 -6.58
N PHE A 56 -3.88 9.64 -6.46
CA PHE A 56 -4.73 8.60 -5.89
C PHE A 56 -4.71 7.33 -6.73
N GLU A 57 -4.78 7.44 -8.06
CA GLU A 57 -4.72 6.28 -8.94
C GLU A 57 -3.38 5.56 -8.83
N TRP A 58 -2.26 6.29 -8.89
CA TRP A 58 -0.93 5.70 -8.75
C TRP A 58 -0.76 5.05 -7.37
N ALA A 59 -1.14 5.74 -6.28
CA ALA A 59 -1.06 5.19 -4.94
C ALA A 59 -1.97 3.98 -4.72
N ALA A 60 -3.17 3.96 -5.30
CA ALA A 60 -4.07 2.80 -5.22
C ALA A 60 -3.45 1.57 -5.90
N ASN A 61 -2.70 1.74 -6.99
CA ASN A 61 -1.94 0.63 -7.59
C ASN A 61 -0.81 0.13 -6.68
N VAL A 62 -0.11 1.03 -5.98
CA VAL A 62 0.89 0.64 -4.96
C VAL A 62 0.23 -0.18 -3.86
N VAL A 63 -0.95 0.22 -3.40
CA VAL A 63 -1.69 -0.51 -2.36
C VAL A 63 -2.07 -1.92 -2.82
N GLU A 64 -2.61 -2.08 -4.02
CA GLU A 64 -2.96 -3.41 -4.53
C GLU A 64 -1.73 -4.30 -4.71
N TYR A 65 -0.57 -3.73 -5.06
CA TYR A 65 0.70 -4.43 -5.08
C TYR A 65 1.12 -4.91 -3.68
N VAL A 66 1.09 -4.03 -2.68
CA VAL A 66 1.45 -4.37 -1.29
C VAL A 66 0.49 -5.43 -0.73
N ASP A 67 -0.82 -5.29 -0.98
CA ASP A 67 -1.82 -6.27 -0.59
C ASP A 67 -1.58 -7.64 -1.26
N TYR A 68 -1.16 -7.65 -2.53
CA TYR A 68 -0.80 -8.89 -3.22
C TYR A 68 0.41 -9.56 -2.58
N ILE A 69 1.53 -8.83 -2.41
CA ILE A 69 2.76 -9.36 -1.81
C ILE A 69 2.49 -9.87 -0.40
N TYR A 70 1.75 -9.12 0.40
CA TYR A 70 1.41 -9.53 1.76
C TYR A 70 0.54 -10.79 1.79
N LYS A 71 -0.46 -10.92 0.90
CA LYS A 71 -1.29 -12.13 0.83
C LYS A 71 -0.49 -13.37 0.44
N VAL A 72 0.47 -13.23 -0.47
CA VAL A 72 1.32 -14.35 -0.90
C VAL A 72 2.30 -14.75 0.21
N THR A 73 2.87 -13.77 0.93
CA THR A 73 3.93 -14.03 1.93
C THR A 73 3.41 -14.31 3.34
N LYS A 74 2.17 -13.95 3.67
CA LYS A 74 1.60 -14.17 5.01
C LYS A 74 1.33 -15.65 5.25
N VAL A 75 1.77 -16.16 6.41
CA VAL A 75 1.39 -17.49 6.88
C VAL A 75 -0.08 -17.46 7.33
N HIS A 76 -0.92 -18.32 6.73
CA HIS A 76 -2.33 -18.41 7.11
C HIS A 76 -2.47 -19.06 8.49
N GLY A 77 -3.13 -18.39 9.43
CA GLY A 77 -3.28 -18.86 10.82
C GLY A 77 -3.99 -20.21 11.03
N ASN A 78 -4.63 -20.78 9.99
CA ASN A 78 -5.31 -22.07 10.07
C ASN A 78 -4.47 -23.25 9.51
N LYS A 79 -3.22 -23.03 9.09
CA LYS A 79 -2.36 -24.13 8.63
C LYS A 79 -1.81 -24.91 9.84
N LYS A 80 -2.18 -26.19 9.95
CA LYS A 80 -1.74 -27.09 11.02
C LYS A 80 -0.20 -27.18 11.07
N LEU A 81 0.35 -27.08 12.28
CA LEU A 81 1.77 -26.98 12.61
C LEU A 81 2.68 -28.11 12.07
N ALA A 82 2.14 -29.20 11.50
CA ALA A 82 2.86 -30.45 11.30
C ALA A 82 3.35 -30.73 9.86
N SER A 83 2.92 -29.97 8.84
CA SER A 83 3.58 -30.04 7.53
C SER A 83 3.36 -28.75 6.74
N THR A 84 4.42 -28.17 6.19
CA THR A 84 4.40 -26.96 5.34
C THR A 84 4.30 -25.61 6.07
N THR A 85 5.09 -25.44 7.14
CA THR A 85 5.19 -24.21 7.95
C THR A 85 6.15 -23.17 7.35
N ALA A 86 6.20 -23.03 6.03
CA ALA A 86 6.99 -21.98 5.37
C ALA A 86 6.05 -20.97 4.72
N PRO A 87 6.27 -19.64 4.88
CA PRO A 87 5.60 -18.64 4.06
C PRO A 87 5.86 -18.96 2.58
N GLN A 88 4.86 -18.76 1.73
CA GLN A 88 5.06 -19.01 0.30
C GLN A 88 6.01 -17.94 -0.24
N ASN A 89 7.14 -18.39 -0.78
CA ASN A 89 8.10 -17.49 -1.41
C ASN A 89 7.45 -16.80 -2.61
N VAL A 90 7.70 -15.50 -2.73
CA VAL A 90 7.32 -14.74 -3.92
C VAL A 90 8.11 -15.30 -5.11
N LYS A 91 7.45 -15.45 -6.26
CA LYS A 91 8.10 -15.88 -7.50
C LYS A 91 9.21 -14.89 -7.87
N ILE A 92 10.33 -15.41 -8.36
CA ILE A 92 11.52 -14.61 -8.68
C ILE A 92 11.24 -13.50 -9.70
N ASP A 93 10.28 -13.70 -10.60
CA ASP A 93 9.90 -12.73 -11.63
C ASP A 93 9.12 -11.52 -11.10
N ILE A 94 8.67 -11.56 -9.84
CA ILE A 94 7.92 -10.47 -9.23
C ILE A 94 8.89 -9.61 -8.42
N PRO A 95 9.10 -8.33 -8.80
CA PRO A 95 10.01 -7.46 -8.08
C PRO A 95 9.51 -7.21 -6.66
N LEU A 96 10.44 -7.10 -5.70
CA LEU A 96 10.17 -6.72 -4.32
C LEU A 96 10.46 -5.22 -4.14
N TYR A 97 9.39 -4.43 -4.00
CA TYR A 97 9.44 -2.99 -3.77
C TYR A 97 8.97 -2.64 -2.35
N GLY A 98 9.27 -1.40 -1.94
CA GLY A 98 8.85 -0.82 -0.68
C GLY A 98 9.99 -0.75 0.36
N PRO A 99 9.75 -0.12 1.51
CA PRO A 99 8.49 0.54 1.93
C PRO A 99 8.19 1.88 1.23
N GLN A 100 9.20 2.49 0.62
CA GLN A 100 9.06 3.73 -0.15
C GLN A 100 8.94 3.42 -1.65
N PHE A 101 7.97 4.05 -2.30
CA PHE A 101 7.67 3.89 -3.72
C PHE A 101 7.85 5.22 -4.44
N ILE A 102 8.57 5.20 -5.57
CA ILE A 102 8.83 6.40 -6.38
C ILE A 102 7.99 6.31 -7.67
N PRO A 103 7.21 7.33 -8.03
CA PRO A 103 6.47 7.35 -9.28
C PRO A 103 7.41 7.50 -10.49
N PRO A 104 7.01 7.00 -11.67
CA PRO A 104 7.76 7.23 -12.89
C PRO A 104 7.79 8.71 -13.24
N THR A 105 8.97 9.21 -13.55
CA THR A 105 9.20 10.59 -13.99
C THR A 105 9.22 10.69 -15.52
N TYR A 106 9.23 11.92 -16.05
CA TYR A 106 9.35 12.15 -17.50
C TYR A 106 10.56 11.43 -18.13
N PHE A 107 11.68 11.34 -17.41
CA PHE A 107 12.86 10.59 -17.84
C PHE A 107 12.52 9.14 -18.24
N HIS A 108 11.62 8.47 -17.51
CA HIS A 108 11.20 7.11 -17.82
C HIS A 108 10.35 7.05 -19.09
N LEU A 109 9.51 8.06 -19.33
CA LEU A 109 8.68 8.14 -20.54
C LEU A 109 9.55 8.39 -21.78
N GLU A 110 10.48 9.34 -21.70
CA GLU A 110 11.41 9.67 -22.78
C GLU A 110 12.22 8.44 -23.22
N LYS A 111 12.71 7.63 -22.28
CA LYS A 111 13.48 6.42 -22.62
C LYS A 111 12.63 5.28 -23.17
N ARG A 112 11.32 5.25 -22.90
CA ARG A 112 10.42 4.17 -23.31
C ARG A 112 9.62 4.47 -24.58
N GLN A 113 9.50 5.74 -24.97
CA GLN A 113 8.62 6.17 -26.06
C GLN A 113 9.37 7.04 -27.06
N PHE A 114 9.21 6.76 -28.35
CA PHE A 114 9.78 7.57 -29.43
C PHE A 114 9.25 9.01 -29.43
N GLN A 115 7.97 9.20 -29.07
CA GLN A 115 7.34 10.51 -28.85
C GLN A 115 6.57 10.49 -27.54
N PRO A 116 7.14 10.99 -26.42
CA PRO A 116 6.50 10.92 -25.12
C PRO A 116 5.32 11.90 -25.04
N THR A 117 4.12 11.41 -24.74
CA THR A 117 2.98 12.27 -24.41
C THR A 117 3.14 12.79 -22.98
N ILE A 118 3.53 14.05 -22.83
CA ILE A 118 3.71 14.69 -21.53
C ILE A 118 2.33 15.03 -20.95
N LYS A 119 2.01 14.37 -19.83
CA LYS A 119 0.86 14.73 -18.99
C LYS A 119 1.38 15.46 -17.76
N PRO A 120 1.13 16.77 -17.61
CA PRO A 120 1.61 17.53 -16.47
C PRO A 120 1.20 16.93 -15.13
N GLU A 121 0.02 16.32 -15.06
CA GLU A 121 -0.54 15.70 -13.85
C GLU A 121 0.27 14.51 -13.35
N LEU A 122 0.99 13.82 -14.25
CA LEU A 122 1.85 12.69 -13.92
C LEU A 122 3.28 13.11 -13.57
N THR A 123 3.63 14.37 -13.82
CA THR A 123 5.00 14.87 -13.66
C THR A 123 5.32 15.23 -12.21
N TYR A 124 4.29 15.61 -11.44
CA TYR A 124 4.42 16.05 -10.04
C TYR A 124 3.88 15.02 -9.04
N LEU A 125 3.86 13.74 -9.41
CA LEU A 125 3.50 12.70 -8.46
C LEU A 125 4.53 12.66 -7.33
N LYS A 126 4.04 12.69 -6.10
CA LYS A 126 4.87 12.62 -4.90
C LYS A 126 5.18 11.15 -4.59
N PRO A 127 6.41 10.82 -4.12
CA PRO A 127 6.72 9.51 -3.57
C PRO A 127 5.74 9.08 -2.47
N LEU A 128 5.56 7.78 -2.30
CA LEU A 128 4.66 7.20 -1.32
C LEU A 128 5.42 6.30 -0.34
N ASN A 129 5.36 6.66 0.94
CA ASN A 129 5.81 5.84 2.06
C ASN A 129 4.65 5.00 2.57
N VAL A 130 4.82 3.67 2.53
CA VAL A 130 3.81 2.72 2.97
C VAL A 130 4.13 2.19 4.37
N ILE A 131 3.24 2.47 5.31
CA ILE A 131 3.29 1.92 6.67
C ILE A 131 2.39 0.68 6.69
N HIS A 132 2.99 -0.49 6.59
CA HIS A 132 2.28 -1.77 6.51
C HIS A 132 3.06 -2.89 7.24
N PRO A 133 2.38 -3.88 7.86
CA PRO A 133 3.02 -4.98 8.60
C PRO A 133 4.07 -5.76 7.80
N SER A 134 3.91 -5.85 6.48
CA SER A 134 4.89 -6.49 5.60
C SER A 134 6.29 -5.84 5.67
N PHE A 135 6.36 -4.53 5.94
CA PHE A 135 7.61 -3.78 6.02
C PHE A 135 7.98 -3.45 7.47
N HIS A 136 6.99 -3.27 8.34
CA HIS A 136 7.17 -2.79 9.70
C HIS A 136 6.56 -3.77 10.72
N LYS A 137 7.20 -4.93 10.89
CA LYS A 137 6.74 -5.97 11.83
C LYS A 137 6.78 -5.53 13.30
N ASN A 138 7.65 -4.58 13.62
CA ASN A 138 7.84 -4.10 14.99
C ASN A 138 6.73 -3.15 15.48
N LEU A 139 5.73 -2.84 14.63
CA LEU A 139 4.62 -1.93 14.97
C LEU A 139 3.42 -2.66 15.60
N GLU A 140 3.54 -3.92 15.98
CA GLU A 140 2.46 -4.72 16.59
C GLU A 140 2.19 -4.39 18.08
N LYS A 141 2.59 -3.20 18.53
CA LYS A 141 2.35 -2.69 19.89
C LYS A 141 1.43 -1.48 19.82
N CYS A 142 0.44 -1.42 20.71
CA CYS A 142 -0.41 -0.24 20.79
C CYS A 142 0.41 0.97 21.25
N PRO A 143 0.43 2.10 20.52
CA PRO A 143 1.17 3.28 20.93
C PRO A 143 0.56 3.98 22.16
N ALA A 144 -0.72 3.74 22.45
CA ALA A 144 -1.41 4.39 23.57
C ALA A 144 -1.24 3.64 24.89
N CYS A 145 -1.50 2.33 24.92
CA CYS A 145 -1.44 1.51 26.14
C CYS A 145 -0.19 0.63 26.25
N GLY A 146 0.59 0.50 25.18
CA GLY A 146 1.78 -0.34 25.15
C GLY A 146 1.52 -1.85 25.14
N VAL A 147 0.26 -2.30 25.13
CA VAL A 147 -0.07 -3.72 25.08
C VAL A 147 0.08 -4.26 23.64
N THR A 148 0.52 -5.51 23.52
CA THR A 148 0.60 -6.27 22.27
C THR A 148 -0.64 -7.15 22.07
N ASP A 149 -1.19 -7.67 23.16
CA ASP A 149 -2.38 -8.52 23.15
C ASP A 149 -3.64 -7.71 22.82
N GLY A 150 -4.50 -8.28 21.97
CA GLY A 150 -5.70 -7.59 21.49
C GLY A 150 -5.42 -6.45 20.50
N VAL A 151 -4.18 -6.31 20.00
CA VAL A 151 -3.83 -5.41 18.90
C VAL A 151 -3.86 -6.17 17.58
N ALA A 152 -4.65 -5.66 16.63
CA ALA A 152 -4.76 -6.26 15.31
C ALA A 152 -4.76 -5.21 14.18
N TRP A 153 -4.10 -5.57 13.09
CA TRP A 153 -4.13 -4.80 11.85
C TRP A 153 -5.50 -4.95 11.16
N SER A 154 -6.23 -3.86 10.96
CA SER A 154 -7.66 -3.89 10.57
C SER A 154 -7.95 -3.52 9.10
N GLY A 155 -7.02 -2.90 8.38
CA GLY A 155 -7.26 -2.44 7.00
C GLY A 155 -6.55 -1.13 6.66
N TRP A 156 -6.55 -0.76 5.38
CA TRP A 156 -6.04 0.55 4.94
C TRP A 156 -6.89 1.71 5.46
N THR A 157 -6.27 2.88 5.69
CA THR A 157 -7.00 4.09 6.06
C THR A 157 -7.96 4.56 4.94
N SER A 158 -9.22 4.81 5.29
CA SER A 158 -10.25 5.31 4.36
C SER A 158 -10.04 6.77 3.97
N THR A 159 -9.40 7.57 4.81
CA THR A 159 -9.14 9.02 4.60
C THR A 159 -8.10 9.33 3.52
N GLY A 160 -7.44 8.31 2.96
CA GLY A 160 -6.42 8.45 1.91
C GLY A 160 -5.06 8.93 2.39
N LEU A 161 -4.26 9.41 1.43
CA LEU A 161 -2.84 9.77 1.56
C LEU A 161 -2.60 10.99 2.46
N ARG A 162 -1.62 10.98 3.36
CA ARG A 162 -1.21 12.19 4.10
C ARG A 162 0.03 12.80 3.46
N ASP A 163 0.04 14.11 3.26
CA ASP A 163 1.25 14.80 2.82
C ASP A 163 2.27 14.84 3.95
N LEU A 164 3.52 14.57 3.61
CA LEU A 164 4.69 14.71 4.46
C LEU A 164 5.58 15.78 3.85
N HIS A 165 5.76 16.87 4.58
CA HIS A 165 6.57 17.99 4.15
C HIS A 165 8.03 17.73 4.53
N GLY A 166 8.77 17.13 3.60
CA GLY A 166 10.20 16.91 3.73
C GLY A 166 11.00 18.16 3.34
N LEU A 167 12.23 18.27 3.85
CA LEU A 167 13.12 19.38 3.52
C LEU A 167 13.62 19.35 2.06
N GLN A 168 13.73 18.16 1.46
CA GLN A 168 14.27 17.97 0.10
C GLN A 168 13.20 17.63 -0.94
N VAL A 169 12.22 16.81 -0.56
CA VAL A 169 11.15 16.35 -1.45
C VAL A 169 9.85 16.27 -0.65
N GLU A 170 8.78 16.71 -1.28
CA GLU A 170 7.41 16.51 -0.80
C GLU A 170 7.03 15.04 -0.97
N GLU A 171 6.63 14.39 0.12
CA GLU A 171 6.28 12.98 0.12
C GLU A 171 4.83 12.79 0.54
N THR A 172 4.32 11.58 0.34
CA THR A 172 3.04 11.16 0.88
C THR A 172 3.21 9.90 1.70
N ALA A 173 2.37 9.71 2.71
CA ALA A 173 2.32 8.51 3.51
C ALA A 173 0.93 7.88 3.48
N LEU A 174 0.89 6.56 3.50
CA LEU A 174 -0.33 5.78 3.64
C LEU A 174 -0.12 4.65 4.64
N GLY A 175 -1.06 4.54 5.59
CA GLY A 175 -1.00 3.56 6.66
C GLY A 175 -2.03 2.44 6.53
N TYR A 176 -1.63 1.27 7.00
CA TYR A 176 -2.53 0.22 7.45
C TYR A 176 -2.87 0.49 8.93
N GLN A 177 -4.16 0.43 9.28
CA GLN A 177 -4.65 0.76 10.61
C GLN A 177 -4.36 -0.37 11.61
N LEU A 178 -3.86 0.00 12.77
CA LEU A 178 -3.82 -0.83 13.99
C LEU A 178 -5.03 -0.50 14.85
N ARG A 179 -5.70 -1.53 15.38
CA ARG A 179 -6.77 -1.38 16.36
C ARG A 179 -6.43 -2.18 17.61
N CYS A 180 -6.55 -1.54 18.76
CA CYS A 180 -6.42 -2.19 20.07
C CYS A 180 -7.83 -2.35 20.67
N GLN A 181 -8.22 -3.57 21.00
CA GLN A 181 -9.52 -3.86 21.61
C GLN A 181 -9.66 -3.22 23.00
N LEU A 182 -8.60 -3.25 23.81
CA LEU A 182 -8.59 -2.64 25.15
C LEU A 182 -8.80 -1.13 25.11
N CYS A 183 -8.14 -0.44 24.17
CA CYS A 183 -8.35 1.01 23.97
C CYS A 183 -9.74 1.33 23.41
N LEU A 184 -10.33 0.42 22.63
CA LEU A 184 -11.68 0.59 22.10
C LEU A 184 -12.75 0.46 23.19
N LEU A 185 -12.52 -0.43 24.16
CA LEU A 185 -13.42 -0.68 25.29
C LEU A 185 -13.23 0.33 26.45
N GLY A 186 -12.21 1.19 26.39
CA GLY A 186 -11.93 2.17 27.44
C GLY A 186 -11.39 1.57 28.74
N GLU A 187 -11.02 0.29 28.74
CA GLU A 187 -10.51 -0.44 29.92
C GLU A 187 -9.09 -0.02 30.31
N VAL A 188 -8.43 0.79 29.47
CA VAL A 188 -7.13 1.42 29.78
C VAL A 188 -7.35 2.83 30.35
N GLY A 189 -8.30 2.95 31.28
CA GLY A 189 -8.24 3.96 32.33
C GLY A 189 -7.53 3.31 33.53
N VAL A 190 -6.56 4.01 34.13
CA VAL A 190 -5.81 3.58 35.33
C VAL A 190 -4.60 2.66 35.08
N LEU A 191 -3.63 3.10 34.28
CA LEU A 191 -2.19 2.89 34.60
C LEU A 191 -1.37 4.11 34.12
N GLY A 192 -1.93 5.30 34.34
CA GLY A 192 -1.20 6.57 34.21
C GLY A 192 -0.58 6.95 35.56
N ASN A 193 0.74 7.19 35.52
CA ASN A 193 1.58 7.83 36.52
C ASN A 193 2.15 6.94 37.63
N THR A 194 3.32 6.36 37.35
CA THR A 194 4.45 6.55 38.27
C THR A 194 5.67 6.97 37.43
N VAL A 195 6.32 8.00 37.95
CA VAL A 195 7.48 8.74 37.44
C VAL A 195 8.71 7.84 37.34
#